data_AF-A0A9P7NM95-F1
#
_entry.id   AF-A0A9P7NM95-F1
#
_cell.length_a   1.000
_cell.length_b   1.000
_cell.length_c   1.000
_cell.angle_alpha   90.00
_cell.angle_beta   90.00
_cell.angle_gamma   90.00
#
_symmetry.space_group_name_H-M   'P 1'
#
loop_
_entity.id
_entity.type
_entity.pdbx_description
1 polymer ?
#
loop_
_entity_poly.entity_id
_entity_poly.type
_entity_poly.pdbx_seq_one_letter_code
_entity_poly.pdbx_strand_id
1 'polypeptide(L)'
;MATILRSDLQHLITYETARITNVKSVSSYSWIDTPTPTIAVPGSPPLWSPPIIDHRLPKDTGLYYITENAVRLPGSQMAPMFTALSITNPSFNVQSVDVISDRNNIRKLLSFIKPGLDGDLNKQFTIKLELVGKTLLLGRRETAVTRYIEPNSFRGYGHEFEKAYTTSQIGGSTSHYGIVSYRFCGLNFMIRYQTDGFVSTQSADSAREALSERLEFPTPSSVNRLPPTVDPSLKEVMVLRKGHSVPLESILEIKTRANVGSLEFNDVAPQLWVSQTTKLVRAFHAQGSFFKPQVEDVSAQLKEWELDSQEDLKMLGALIDKIITVVKGCESCDGRGILRYDVATGSLIISRDEGNERMLPEDWYSKWDEKKWWRAPWCTWF
;
A
#
# COMPACT_ATOMS: atom_id res chain seq x y z
N MET A 1 26.08 3.98 -12.68
CA MET A 1 24.79 4.65 -12.96
C MET A 1 24.23 4.01 -14.22
N ALA A 2 22.94 3.67 -14.23
CA ALA A 2 22.27 3.06 -15.39
C ALA A 2 21.00 3.86 -15.71
N THR A 3 20.71 4.02 -17.00
CA THR A 3 19.50 4.68 -17.49
C THR A 3 18.64 3.66 -18.23
N ILE A 4 17.34 3.70 -18.00
CA ILE A 4 16.34 2.84 -18.64
C ILE A 4 15.33 3.75 -19.34
N LEU A 5 15.24 3.63 -20.66
CA LEU A 5 14.21 4.28 -21.46
C LEU A 5 13.02 3.34 -21.66
N ARG A 6 11.83 3.89 -21.87
CA ARG A 6 10.63 3.06 -22.18
C ARG A 6 10.82 2.26 -23.48
N SER A 7 11.44 2.87 -24.48
CA SER A 7 11.77 2.22 -25.76
C SER A 7 12.63 0.97 -25.58
N ASP A 8 13.51 0.96 -24.58
CA ASP A 8 14.40 -0.17 -24.31
C ASP A 8 13.61 -1.40 -23.82
N LEU A 9 12.42 -1.21 -23.26
CA LEU A 9 11.62 -2.28 -22.66
C LEU A 9 10.94 -3.16 -23.71
N GLN A 10 10.59 -2.62 -24.88
CA GLN A 10 9.85 -3.38 -25.91
C GLN A 10 10.64 -4.62 -26.38
N HIS A 11 11.96 -4.48 -26.52
CA HIS A 11 12.86 -5.57 -26.92
C HIS A 11 13.15 -6.57 -25.78
N LEU A 12 12.76 -6.25 -24.55
CA LEU A 12 12.98 -7.08 -23.36
C LEU A 12 11.74 -7.87 -22.96
N ILE A 13 10.62 -7.71 -23.67
CA ILE A 13 9.39 -8.46 -23.40
C ILE A 13 9.61 -9.93 -23.78
N THR A 14 9.64 -10.79 -22.77
CA THR A 14 9.75 -12.25 -22.91
C THR A 14 8.45 -12.97 -22.52
N TYR A 15 7.44 -12.23 -22.07
CA TYR A 15 6.21 -12.76 -21.50
C TYR A 15 5.10 -12.89 -22.55
N GLU A 16 4.55 -14.10 -22.69
CA GLU A 16 3.38 -14.34 -23.54
C GLU A 16 2.12 -13.64 -23.00
N THR A 17 1.94 -13.64 -21.68
CA THR A 17 0.85 -12.94 -20.99
C THR A 17 1.34 -12.34 -19.68
N ALA A 18 0.75 -11.21 -19.29
CA ALA A 18 1.04 -10.49 -18.05
C ALA A 18 -0.23 -10.45 -17.19
N ARG A 19 -0.47 -11.54 -16.45
CA ARG A 19 -1.64 -11.67 -15.56
C ARG A 19 -1.21 -11.90 -14.12
N ILE A 20 -1.97 -11.33 -13.19
CA ILE A 20 -1.85 -11.70 -11.78
C ILE A 20 -2.56 -13.02 -11.55
N THR A 21 -1.85 -13.97 -10.92
CA THR A 21 -2.36 -15.31 -10.60
C THR A 21 -1.95 -15.73 -9.20
N ASN A 22 -2.58 -16.77 -8.65
CA ASN A 22 -2.25 -17.34 -7.33
C ASN A 22 -2.29 -16.30 -6.19
N VAL A 23 -3.28 -15.41 -6.22
CA VAL A 23 -3.46 -14.35 -5.22
C VAL A 23 -3.80 -14.96 -3.86
N LYS A 24 -3.08 -14.52 -2.83
CA LYS A 24 -3.29 -14.90 -1.43
C LYS A 24 -3.13 -13.67 -0.54
N SER A 25 -4.08 -13.46 0.38
CA SER A 25 -3.82 -12.60 1.53
C SER A 25 -2.87 -13.34 2.48
N VAL A 26 -1.75 -12.72 2.86
CA VAL A 26 -0.71 -13.39 3.65
C VAL A 26 -0.58 -12.83 5.06
N SER A 27 -0.93 -11.56 5.28
CA SER A 27 -0.93 -10.89 6.59
C SER A 27 -1.56 -9.50 6.49
N SER A 28 -1.76 -8.83 7.61
CA SER A 28 -2.25 -7.45 7.70
C SER A 28 -1.86 -6.82 9.04
N TYR A 29 -1.96 -5.49 9.12
CA TYR A 29 -1.79 -4.74 10.37
C TYR A 29 -2.50 -3.39 10.32
N SER A 30 -2.84 -2.83 11.47
CA SER A 30 -3.31 -1.44 11.61
C SER A 30 -2.34 -0.61 12.44
N TRP A 31 -2.10 0.64 12.09
CA TRP A 31 -1.42 1.57 13.00
C TRP A 31 -2.35 2.03 14.10
N ILE A 32 -1.81 2.19 15.31
CA ILE A 32 -2.53 2.70 16.47
C ILE A 32 -1.95 4.07 16.86
N ASP A 33 -2.83 5.02 17.15
CA ASP A 33 -2.46 6.39 17.49
C ASP A 33 -1.89 6.49 18.92
N THR A 34 -0.63 6.11 19.05
CA THR A 34 0.15 6.22 20.29
C THR A 34 1.49 6.93 20.04
N PRO A 35 2.09 7.55 21.06
CA PRO A 35 3.42 8.17 20.95
C PRO A 35 4.51 7.18 20.52
N THR A 36 4.46 5.95 21.03
CA THR A 36 5.33 4.86 20.60
C THR A 36 4.78 4.24 19.31
N PRO A 37 5.61 3.97 18.30
CA PRO A 37 5.16 3.28 17.09
C PRO A 37 4.55 1.91 17.40
N THR A 38 3.22 1.81 17.29
CA THR A 38 2.46 0.64 17.70
C THR A 38 1.54 0.19 16.58
N ILE A 39 1.56 -1.12 16.29
CA ILE A 39 0.64 -1.74 15.33
C ILE A 39 -0.26 -2.76 16.03
N ALA A 40 -1.50 -2.86 15.58
CA ALA A 40 -2.36 -4.01 15.86
C ALA A 40 -2.19 -5.07 14.77
N VAL A 41 -2.05 -6.33 15.18
CA VAL A 41 -1.85 -7.49 14.29
C VAL A 41 -2.88 -8.58 14.65
N PRO A 42 -3.68 -9.08 13.68
CA PRO A 42 -3.69 -8.71 12.26
C PRO A 42 -4.25 -7.30 11.99
N GLY A 43 -4.72 -6.59 13.02
CA GLY A 43 -5.45 -5.34 12.84
C GLY A 43 -6.81 -5.61 12.22
N SER A 44 -7.50 -4.55 11.80
CA SER A 44 -8.73 -4.65 11.01
C SER A 44 -8.93 -3.32 10.29
N PRO A 45 -9.35 -3.34 9.00
CA PRO A 45 -9.86 -2.15 8.35
C PRO A 45 -11.18 -1.73 9.01
N PRO A 46 -11.62 -0.47 8.84
CA PRO A 46 -12.92 -0.03 9.32
C PRO A 46 -14.05 -0.68 8.52
N LEU A 47 -15.17 -0.96 9.17
CA LEU A 47 -16.36 -1.56 8.55
C LEU A 47 -17.10 -0.50 7.75
N TRP A 48 -17.47 -0.81 6.50
CA TRP A 48 -18.39 0.00 5.70
C TRP A 48 -19.75 0.10 6.39
N SER A 49 -20.11 1.30 6.81
CA SER A 49 -21.27 1.60 7.65
C SER A 49 -21.85 2.97 7.28
N PRO A 50 -22.47 3.11 6.09
CA PRO A 50 -23.00 4.38 5.65
C PRO A 50 -24.06 4.89 6.64
N PRO A 51 -24.10 6.21 6.92
CA PRO A 51 -25.09 6.78 7.82
C PRO A 51 -26.51 6.58 7.28
N ILE A 52 -27.48 6.41 8.18
CA ILE A 52 -28.91 6.30 7.81
C ILE A 52 -29.44 7.64 7.28
N ILE A 53 -28.94 8.74 7.83
CA ILE A 53 -29.34 10.10 7.49
C ILE A 53 -28.18 10.80 6.79
N ASP A 54 -28.46 11.28 5.58
CA ASP A 54 -27.52 12.07 4.81
C ASP A 54 -27.21 13.38 5.53
N HIS A 55 -25.93 13.69 5.65
CA HIS A 55 -25.45 14.94 6.20
C HIS A 55 -24.40 15.54 5.28
N ARG A 56 -24.36 16.87 5.24
CA ARG A 56 -23.33 17.59 4.51
C ARG A 56 -22.02 17.48 5.29
N LEU A 57 -21.02 16.88 4.66
CA LEU A 57 -19.71 16.71 5.26
C LEU A 57 -18.87 17.98 5.17
N PRO A 58 -18.04 18.26 6.19
CA PRO A 58 -17.05 19.32 6.11
C PRO A 58 -15.96 18.97 5.10
N LYS A 59 -15.25 19.99 4.61
CA LYS A 59 -14.06 19.80 3.77
C LYS A 59 -12.95 19.14 4.59
N ASP A 60 -12.10 18.37 3.91
CA ASP A 60 -10.89 17.82 4.51
C ASP A 60 -10.00 18.95 5.03
N THR A 61 -9.67 18.93 6.31
CA THR A 61 -8.76 19.90 6.96
C THR A 61 -7.83 19.20 7.95
N GLY A 62 -6.66 19.80 8.21
CA GLY A 62 -5.68 19.29 9.18
C GLY A 62 -4.57 18.44 8.59
N LEU A 63 -3.89 17.68 9.45
CA LEU A 63 -2.73 16.86 9.10
C LEU A 63 -3.13 15.47 8.60
N TYR A 64 -2.59 15.08 7.44
CA TYR A 64 -2.75 13.75 6.83
C TYR A 64 -1.40 13.12 6.50
N TYR A 65 -1.34 11.80 6.55
CA TYR A 65 -0.14 11.03 6.21
C TYR A 65 -0.13 10.68 4.73
N ILE A 66 0.96 11.02 4.03
CA ILE A 66 1.23 10.53 2.66
C ILE A 66 1.76 9.09 2.72
N THR A 67 2.58 8.81 3.74
CA THR A 67 3.10 7.48 4.07
C THR A 67 3.25 7.36 5.58
N GLU A 68 2.25 6.80 6.25
CA GLU A 68 2.25 6.70 7.72
C GLU A 68 3.41 5.83 8.23
N ASN A 69 3.79 4.78 7.49
CA ASN A 69 4.95 3.96 7.84
C ASN A 69 6.26 4.78 7.89
N ALA A 70 6.43 5.77 7.00
CA ALA A 70 7.60 6.64 7.02
C ALA A 70 7.56 7.68 8.14
N VAL A 71 6.36 8.08 8.57
CA VAL A 71 6.18 9.02 9.67
C VAL A 71 6.43 8.32 11.00
N ARG A 72 5.81 7.15 11.20
CA ARG A 72 5.86 6.42 12.46
C ARG A 72 7.12 5.58 12.63
N LEU A 73 7.76 5.15 11.54
CA LEU A 73 8.99 4.36 11.61
C LEU A 73 9.96 4.72 10.47
N PRO A 74 10.52 5.95 10.47
CA PRO A 74 11.41 6.43 9.40
C PRO A 74 12.64 5.53 9.21
N GLY A 75 13.19 4.97 10.30
CA GLY A 75 14.37 4.10 10.27
C GLY A 75 14.15 2.73 9.62
N SER A 76 12.90 2.26 9.47
CA SER A 76 12.58 1.03 8.74
C SER A 76 11.10 0.93 8.36
N GLN A 77 10.71 1.60 7.26
CA GLN A 77 9.30 1.68 6.82
C GLN A 77 8.66 0.32 6.46
N MET A 78 9.48 -0.70 6.21
CA MET A 78 9.02 -2.05 5.87
C MET A 78 8.92 -2.96 7.10
N ALA A 79 9.60 -2.67 8.21
CA ALA A 79 9.54 -3.50 9.42
C ALA A 79 8.11 -3.87 9.90
N PRO A 80 7.09 -2.99 9.84
CA PRO A 80 5.75 -3.34 10.30
C PRO A 80 5.14 -4.51 9.51
N MET A 81 5.36 -4.59 8.19
CA MET A 81 4.80 -5.64 7.35
C MET A 81 5.43 -7.00 7.67
N PHE A 82 6.74 -7.00 7.93
CA PHE A 82 7.49 -8.19 8.31
C PHE A 82 7.10 -8.65 9.71
N THR A 83 7.02 -7.72 10.66
CA THR A 83 6.58 -7.99 12.05
C THR A 83 5.20 -8.64 12.05
N ALA A 84 4.24 -8.07 11.31
CA ALA A 84 2.92 -8.66 11.15
C ALA A 84 2.98 -10.07 10.54
N LEU A 85 3.76 -10.26 9.47
CA LEU A 85 3.95 -11.56 8.82
C LEU A 85 4.51 -12.63 9.76
N SER A 86 5.52 -12.32 10.61
CA SER A 86 6.03 -13.30 11.58
C SER A 86 5.01 -13.75 12.61
N ILE A 87 4.00 -12.93 12.89
CA ILE A 87 3.00 -13.22 13.91
C ILE A 87 1.83 -14.01 13.32
N THR A 88 1.34 -13.60 12.16
CA THR A 88 0.14 -14.19 11.55
C THR A 88 0.45 -15.35 10.62
N ASN A 89 1.67 -15.40 10.07
CA ASN A 89 2.11 -16.42 9.14
C ASN A 89 3.61 -16.75 9.32
N PRO A 90 4.00 -17.30 10.48
CA PRO A 90 5.41 -17.58 10.81
C PRO A 90 6.09 -18.56 9.86
N SER A 91 5.31 -19.43 9.20
CA SER A 91 5.79 -20.40 8.21
C SER A 91 5.98 -19.83 6.80
N PHE A 92 5.63 -18.57 6.56
CA PHE A 92 5.75 -17.97 5.23
C PHE A 92 7.21 -17.92 4.79
N ASN A 93 7.52 -18.58 3.67
CA ASN A 93 8.87 -18.59 3.12
C ASN A 93 9.15 -17.32 2.30
N VAL A 94 9.70 -16.31 2.97
CA VAL A 94 10.07 -15.04 2.34
C VAL A 94 11.15 -15.22 1.26
N GLN A 95 12.03 -16.21 1.39
CA GLN A 95 13.08 -16.48 0.39
C GLN A 95 12.52 -16.92 -0.96
N SER A 96 11.28 -17.40 -0.99
CA SER A 96 10.61 -17.76 -2.25
C SER A 96 10.16 -16.54 -3.06
N VAL A 97 10.03 -15.36 -2.42
CA VAL A 97 9.56 -14.12 -3.03
C VAL A 97 10.67 -13.47 -3.85
N ASP A 98 10.34 -13.01 -5.05
CA ASP A 98 11.29 -12.36 -5.96
C ASP A 98 11.21 -10.82 -5.84
N VAL A 99 10.02 -10.26 -5.56
CA VAL A 99 9.81 -8.82 -5.40
C VAL A 99 8.95 -8.52 -4.18
N ILE A 100 9.45 -7.66 -3.28
CA ILE A 100 8.70 -7.12 -2.13
C ILE A 100 8.57 -5.62 -2.29
N SER A 101 7.34 -5.11 -2.27
CA SER A 101 7.07 -3.69 -2.53
C SER A 101 5.76 -3.24 -1.87
N ASP A 102 5.33 -2.03 -2.20
CA ASP A 102 3.99 -1.55 -1.91
C ASP A 102 3.24 -1.12 -3.18
N ARG A 103 1.92 -0.97 -3.03
CA ARG A 103 1.00 -0.56 -4.09
C ARG A 103 1.44 0.74 -4.78
N ASN A 104 2.02 1.68 -4.04
CA ASN A 104 2.39 2.98 -4.58
C ASN A 104 3.59 2.88 -5.52
N ASN A 105 4.60 2.09 -5.16
CA ASN A 105 5.78 1.89 -6.01
C ASN A 105 5.42 1.19 -7.32
N ILE A 106 4.56 0.16 -7.29
CA ILE A 106 4.13 -0.51 -8.53
C ILE A 106 3.32 0.45 -9.42
N ARG A 107 2.43 1.27 -8.84
CA ARG A 107 1.71 2.32 -9.60
C ARG A 107 2.65 3.36 -10.21
N LYS A 108 3.70 3.77 -9.50
CA LYS A 108 4.74 4.67 -10.04
C LYS A 108 5.45 4.06 -11.24
N LEU A 109 5.86 2.79 -11.15
CA LEU A 109 6.48 2.08 -12.28
C LEU A 109 5.52 1.95 -13.47
N LEU A 110 4.24 1.66 -13.23
CA LEU A 110 3.24 1.60 -14.28
C LEU A 110 2.97 2.98 -14.91
N SER A 111 2.96 4.06 -14.11
CA SER A 111 2.84 5.44 -14.61
C SER A 111 4.04 5.88 -15.44
N PHE A 112 5.23 5.32 -15.17
CA PHE A 112 6.39 5.49 -16.05
C PHE A 112 6.13 4.84 -17.40
N ILE A 113 5.54 3.64 -17.45
CA ILE A 113 5.29 2.90 -18.71
C ILE A 113 4.23 3.59 -19.55
N LYS A 114 3.10 3.93 -18.94
CA LYS A 114 2.00 4.63 -19.60
C LYS A 114 1.66 5.91 -18.83
N PRO A 115 2.30 7.03 -19.21
CA PRO A 115 2.02 8.33 -18.63
C PRO A 115 0.52 8.65 -18.72
N GLY A 116 -0.02 9.23 -17.65
CA GLY A 116 -1.44 9.61 -17.60
C GLY A 116 -2.41 8.51 -17.14
N LEU A 117 -1.96 7.26 -16.94
CA LEU A 117 -2.77 6.23 -16.25
C LEU A 117 -3.16 6.62 -14.82
N ASP A 118 -2.37 7.50 -14.20
CA ASP A 118 -2.52 7.87 -12.81
C ASP A 118 -2.21 9.36 -12.70
N GLY A 119 -3.25 10.19 -12.87
CA GLY A 119 -3.15 11.62 -13.22
C GLY A 119 -2.26 12.48 -12.32
N ASP A 120 -1.94 12.04 -11.10
CA ASP A 120 -1.06 12.73 -10.16
C ASP A 120 0.39 12.19 -10.11
N LEU A 121 0.66 11.02 -10.70
CA LEU A 121 1.94 10.30 -10.61
C LEU A 121 2.92 10.57 -11.75
N ASN A 122 2.58 11.41 -12.73
CA ASN A 122 3.51 11.87 -13.77
C ASN A 122 4.64 12.78 -13.23
N LYS A 123 4.75 12.92 -11.91
CA LYS A 123 5.78 13.69 -11.21
C LYS A 123 7.02 12.84 -11.02
N GLN A 124 8.15 13.50 -10.82
CA GLN A 124 9.38 12.84 -10.40
C GLN A 124 9.10 12.03 -9.12
N PHE A 125 9.53 10.77 -9.12
CA PHE A 125 9.45 9.89 -7.97
C PHE A 125 10.80 9.22 -7.73
N THR A 126 10.96 8.70 -6.50
CA THR A 126 12.15 7.96 -6.10
C THR A 126 11.74 6.68 -5.39
N ILE A 127 12.44 5.59 -5.70
CA ILE A 127 12.27 4.28 -5.07
C ILE A 127 13.65 3.82 -4.62
N LYS A 128 13.77 3.43 -3.36
CA LYS A 128 14.98 2.79 -2.85
C LYS A 128 14.95 1.32 -3.27
N LEU A 129 16.08 0.80 -3.72
CA LEU A 129 16.26 -0.56 -4.21
C LEU A 129 17.24 -1.28 -3.30
N GLU A 130 16.91 -2.51 -2.91
CA GLU A 130 17.82 -3.37 -2.15
C GLU A 130 17.60 -4.82 -2.54
N LEU A 131 18.64 -5.49 -3.02
CA LEU A 131 18.62 -6.90 -3.41
C LEU A 131 19.18 -7.75 -2.27
N VAL A 132 18.32 -8.55 -1.66
CA VAL A 132 18.66 -9.45 -0.55
C VAL A 132 18.55 -10.88 -1.03
N GLY A 133 19.67 -11.58 -1.15
CA GLY A 133 19.72 -12.87 -1.84
C GLY A 133 19.23 -12.72 -3.28
N LYS A 134 18.06 -13.29 -3.61
CA LYS A 134 17.39 -13.10 -4.91
C LYS A 134 16.24 -12.10 -4.90
N THR A 135 15.84 -11.61 -3.72
CA THR A 135 14.62 -10.82 -3.54
C THR A 135 14.94 -9.34 -3.70
N LEU A 136 14.25 -8.66 -4.61
CA LEU A 136 14.31 -7.22 -4.76
C LEU A 136 13.30 -6.55 -3.82
N LEU A 137 13.79 -5.74 -2.89
CA LEU A 137 13.00 -4.84 -2.06
C LEU A 137 12.88 -3.48 -2.76
N LEU A 138 11.65 -2.99 -2.90
CA LEU A 138 11.32 -1.68 -3.44
C LEU A 138 10.75 -0.81 -2.31
N GLY A 139 11.61 0.00 -1.70
CA GLY A 139 11.27 0.91 -0.61
C GLY A 139 10.70 2.23 -1.12
N ARG A 140 9.53 2.63 -0.62
CA ARG A 140 8.89 3.91 -0.99
C ARG A 140 9.69 5.09 -0.44
N ARG A 141 10.03 6.04 -1.31
CA ARG A 141 10.64 7.33 -0.92
C ARG A 141 9.79 8.47 -1.43
N GLU A 142 9.32 9.30 -0.50
CA GLU A 142 8.52 10.49 -0.80
C GLU A 142 9.30 11.75 -0.45
N THR A 143 9.08 12.82 -1.19
CA THR A 143 9.64 14.15 -0.88
C THR A 143 8.98 14.78 0.35
N ALA A 144 7.74 14.39 0.65
CA ALA A 144 7.02 14.72 1.86
C ALA A 144 6.28 13.49 2.39
N VAL A 145 6.36 13.25 3.69
CA VAL A 145 5.69 12.11 4.36
C VAL A 145 4.35 12.48 4.96
N THR A 146 4.08 13.77 5.13
CA THR A 146 2.83 14.35 5.62
C THR A 146 2.34 15.46 4.69
N ARG A 147 1.06 15.78 4.79
CA ARG A 147 0.43 16.94 4.17
C ARG A 147 -0.48 17.62 5.17
N TYR A 148 -0.40 18.94 5.26
CA TYR A 148 -1.35 19.75 5.99
C TYR A 148 -2.32 20.42 5.01
N ILE A 149 -3.62 20.35 5.28
CA ILE A 149 -4.67 21.02 4.51
C ILE A 149 -5.18 22.18 5.38
N GLU A 150 -4.88 23.41 4.95
CA GLU A 150 -5.32 24.61 5.67
C GLU A 150 -6.85 24.73 5.67
N PRO A 151 -7.45 25.31 6.72
CA PRO A 151 -8.92 25.46 6.83
C PRO A 151 -9.59 26.13 5.64
N ASN A 152 -8.88 27.07 4.98
CA ASN A 152 -9.39 27.83 3.84
C ASN A 152 -9.02 27.20 2.48
N SER A 153 -8.20 26.14 2.47
CA SER A 153 -7.80 25.43 1.26
C SER A 153 -8.83 24.36 0.90
N PHE A 154 -9.11 24.18 -0.39
CA PHE A 154 -9.97 23.09 -0.85
C PHE A 154 -9.13 21.99 -1.49
N ARG A 155 -9.23 20.77 -0.92
CA ARG A 155 -8.61 19.56 -1.47
C ARG A 155 -9.61 18.46 -1.77
N GLY A 156 -10.68 18.36 -0.98
CA GLY A 156 -11.70 17.32 -1.15
C GLY A 156 -12.53 17.13 0.11
N TYR A 157 -13.25 16.02 0.13
CA TYR A 157 -14.10 15.54 1.22
C TYR A 157 -13.79 14.06 1.53
N GLY A 158 -12.67 13.53 1.03
CA GLY A 158 -12.40 12.09 1.01
C GLY A 158 -12.19 11.54 2.40
N HIS A 159 -11.37 12.22 3.19
CA HIS A 159 -11.06 11.79 4.56
C HIS A 159 -12.26 11.94 5.49
N GLU A 160 -13.00 13.05 5.38
CA GLU A 160 -14.23 13.23 6.17
C GLU A 160 -15.33 12.26 5.74
N PHE A 161 -15.38 11.87 4.46
CA PHE A 161 -16.28 10.84 3.97
C PHE A 161 -15.94 9.47 4.55
N GLU A 162 -14.67 9.04 4.50
CA GLU A 162 -14.23 7.78 5.10
C GLU A 162 -14.61 7.71 6.60
N LYS A 163 -14.37 8.79 7.35
CA LYS A 163 -14.73 8.87 8.78
C LYS A 163 -16.24 8.73 9.02
N ALA A 164 -17.07 9.31 8.16
CA ALA A 164 -18.51 9.30 8.33
C ALA A 164 -19.18 8.02 7.83
N TYR A 165 -18.59 7.36 6.83
CA TYR A 165 -19.16 6.19 6.14
C TYR A 165 -18.55 4.86 6.57
N THR A 166 -17.56 4.88 7.47
CA THR A 166 -16.96 3.66 8.02
C THR A 166 -16.89 3.72 9.54
N THR A 167 -16.90 2.55 10.19
CA THR A 167 -16.79 2.41 11.65
C THR A 167 -15.51 1.67 12.00
N SER A 168 -14.63 2.31 12.76
CA SER A 168 -13.40 1.67 13.22
C SER A 168 -13.71 0.43 14.06
N GLN A 169 -13.05 -0.68 13.75
CA GLN A 169 -13.16 -1.93 14.52
C GLN A 169 -12.16 -1.99 15.68
N ILE A 170 -11.20 -1.06 15.70
CA ILE A 170 -10.13 -1.00 16.69
C ILE A 170 -9.98 0.44 17.16
N GLY A 171 -10.26 0.68 18.44
CA GLY A 171 -10.02 1.98 19.06
C GLY A 171 -8.59 2.48 18.84
N GLY A 172 -8.45 3.72 18.40
CA GLY A 172 -7.18 4.36 18.08
C GLY A 172 -6.56 3.97 16.73
N SER A 173 -7.21 3.12 15.92
CA SER A 173 -6.69 2.76 14.59
C SER A 173 -6.70 3.97 13.64
N THR A 174 -5.58 4.22 12.96
CA THR A 174 -5.42 5.36 12.02
C THR A 174 -5.40 4.93 10.56
N SER A 175 -4.82 3.78 10.25
CA SER A 175 -4.83 3.18 8.92
C SER A 175 -4.70 1.67 9.02
N HIS A 176 -5.14 0.97 7.98
CA HIS A 176 -4.99 -0.47 7.85
C HIS A 176 -4.23 -0.84 6.59
N TYR A 177 -3.30 -1.78 6.72
CA TYR A 177 -2.48 -2.29 5.64
C TYR A 177 -2.70 -3.80 5.47
N GLY A 178 -3.12 -4.19 4.27
CA GLY A 178 -3.11 -5.57 3.82
C GLY A 178 -1.78 -5.95 3.17
N ILE A 179 -1.46 -7.22 3.20
CA ILE A 179 -0.30 -7.80 2.51
C ILE A 179 -0.80 -8.96 1.66
N VAL A 180 -0.65 -8.84 0.34
CA VAL A 180 -0.99 -9.89 -0.63
C VAL A 180 0.27 -10.48 -1.24
N SER A 181 0.20 -11.75 -1.61
CA SER A 181 1.19 -12.42 -2.45
C SER A 181 0.53 -12.99 -3.69
N TYR A 182 1.21 -12.89 -4.83
CA TYR A 182 0.72 -13.39 -6.11
C TYR A 182 1.88 -13.62 -7.08
N ARG A 183 1.60 -14.30 -8.20
CA ARG A 183 2.53 -14.41 -9.34
C ARG A 183 2.16 -13.42 -10.43
N PHE A 184 3.16 -12.78 -11.00
CA PHE A 184 3.02 -11.87 -12.13
C PHE A 184 4.30 -11.93 -12.98
N CYS A 185 4.15 -12.11 -14.30
CA CYS A 185 5.29 -12.18 -15.23
C CYS A 185 6.41 -13.11 -14.73
N GLY A 186 6.08 -14.36 -14.37
CA GLY A 186 7.04 -15.36 -13.89
C GLY A 186 7.55 -15.18 -12.44
N LEU A 187 7.48 -13.97 -11.89
CA LEU A 187 7.98 -13.60 -10.57
C LEU A 187 6.93 -13.77 -9.47
N ASN A 188 7.39 -14.06 -8.25
CA ASN A 188 6.56 -14.07 -7.04
C ASN A 188 6.63 -12.71 -6.34
N PHE A 189 5.49 -12.09 -6.13
CA PHE A 189 5.36 -10.79 -5.47
C PHE A 189 4.83 -10.93 -4.05
N MET A 190 5.25 -10.02 -3.18
CA MET A 190 4.59 -9.70 -1.91
C MET A 190 4.39 -8.18 -1.82
N ILE A 191 3.14 -7.75 -1.86
CA ILE A 191 2.76 -6.34 -1.95
C ILE A 191 1.98 -5.92 -0.72
N ARG A 192 2.45 -4.85 -0.08
CA ARG A 192 1.68 -4.12 0.94
C ARG A 192 0.79 -3.07 0.28
N TYR A 193 -0.43 -2.91 0.78
CA TYR A 193 -1.35 -1.85 0.35
C TYR A 193 -2.16 -1.34 1.53
N GLN A 194 -2.49 -0.04 1.51
CA GLN A 194 -3.47 0.55 2.43
C GLN A 194 -4.88 0.30 1.87
N THR A 195 -5.85 0.08 2.75
CA THR A 195 -7.28 -0.04 2.40
C THR A 195 -8.13 0.93 3.21
N ASP A 196 -9.25 1.34 2.63
CA ASP A 196 -10.18 2.32 3.21
C ASP A 196 -11.27 1.65 4.06
N GLY A 197 -11.49 0.34 3.91
CA GLY A 197 -12.50 -0.37 4.68
C GLY A 197 -12.76 -1.80 4.22
N PHE A 198 -13.82 -2.40 4.76
CA PHE A 198 -14.36 -3.67 4.28
C PHE A 198 -15.88 -3.74 4.39
N VAL A 199 -16.49 -4.65 3.64
CA VAL A 199 -17.93 -4.92 3.69
C VAL A 199 -18.16 -6.22 4.48
N SER A 200 -19.07 -6.19 5.46
CA SER A 200 -19.44 -7.41 6.19
C SER A 200 -20.17 -8.40 5.29
N THR A 201 -19.82 -9.68 5.39
CA THR A 201 -20.48 -10.78 4.69
C THR A 201 -21.74 -11.28 5.41
N GLN A 202 -22.02 -10.80 6.62
CA GLN A 202 -23.21 -11.15 7.37
C GLN A 202 -24.43 -10.45 6.75
N SER A 203 -25.59 -11.13 6.74
CA SER A 203 -26.84 -10.61 6.17
C SER A 203 -27.16 -9.20 6.68
N ALA A 204 -27.85 -8.39 5.86
CA ALA A 204 -28.19 -7.00 6.20
C ALA A 204 -28.91 -6.86 7.55
N ASP A 205 -29.63 -7.90 8.00
CA ASP A 205 -30.34 -7.92 9.28
C ASP A 205 -29.41 -8.15 10.47
N SER A 206 -28.45 -9.07 10.37
CA SER A 206 -27.38 -9.26 11.38
C SER A 206 -26.40 -8.09 11.45
N ALA A 207 -26.13 -7.43 10.33
CA ALA A 207 -25.30 -6.22 10.30
C ALA A 207 -26.01 -5.04 10.99
N ARG A 208 -27.35 -4.94 10.91
CA ARG A 208 -28.14 -3.91 11.59
C ARG A 208 -28.14 -4.05 13.11
N GLU A 209 -28.17 -5.27 13.63
CA GLU A 209 -27.99 -5.52 15.07
C GLU A 209 -26.56 -5.18 15.52
N ALA A 210 -25.52 -5.55 14.76
CA ALA A 210 -24.13 -5.15 15.06
C ALA A 210 -23.90 -3.63 14.95
N LEU A 211 -24.63 -2.92 14.07
CA LEU A 211 -24.61 -1.46 13.96
C LEU A 211 -25.31 -0.76 15.14
N SER A 212 -26.18 -1.47 15.87
CA SER A 212 -26.79 -0.97 17.11
C SER A 212 -25.81 -1.00 18.30
N GLU A 213 -24.82 -1.91 18.27
CA GLU A 213 -23.61 -1.89 19.11
C GLU A 213 -22.48 -1.10 18.43
N ARG A 214 -22.76 0.13 18.00
CA ARG A 214 -21.70 1.06 17.60
C ARG A 214 -20.73 1.22 18.78
N LEU A 215 -19.59 0.53 18.71
CA LEU A 215 -18.43 0.87 19.51
C LEU A 215 -17.94 2.22 19.00
N GLU A 216 -18.46 3.30 19.58
CA GLU A 216 -18.02 4.65 19.31
C GLU A 216 -16.61 4.82 19.87
N PHE A 217 -15.63 4.50 19.05
CA PHE A 217 -14.27 4.90 19.33
C PHE A 217 -14.10 6.36 18.91
N PRO A 218 -13.51 7.22 19.77
CA PRO A 218 -13.14 8.56 19.35
C PRO A 218 -12.29 8.47 18.08
N THR A 219 -12.75 9.10 17.01
CA THR A 219 -11.91 9.24 15.81
C THR A 219 -10.72 10.12 16.18
N PRO A 220 -9.49 9.72 15.83
CA PRO A 220 -8.32 10.54 16.15
C PRO A 220 -8.46 11.91 15.47
N SER A 221 -8.58 12.99 16.26
CA SER A 221 -8.80 14.35 15.74
C SER A 221 -7.55 14.89 15.04
N SER A 222 -7.65 15.24 13.75
CA SER A 222 -6.54 15.80 12.95
C SER A 222 -6.30 17.30 13.15
N VAL A 223 -7.19 17.97 13.87
CA VAL A 223 -7.13 19.40 14.14
C VAL A 223 -6.13 19.63 15.28
N ASN A 224 -4.99 20.27 14.98
CA ASN A 224 -3.85 20.56 15.89
C ASN A 224 -2.78 19.47 16.08
N ARG A 225 -2.70 18.43 15.24
CA ARG A 225 -1.58 17.49 15.32
C ARG A 225 -0.28 18.10 14.79
N LEU A 226 0.71 18.25 15.66
CA LEU A 226 2.12 18.30 15.25
C LEU A 226 2.51 16.90 14.73
N PRO A 227 3.33 16.79 13.66
CA PRO A 227 3.89 15.50 13.28
C PRO A 227 4.64 14.92 14.49
N PRO A 228 4.45 13.62 14.80
CA PRO A 228 5.13 13.02 15.95
C PRO A 228 6.63 13.14 15.76
N THR A 229 7.34 13.61 16.80
CA THR A 229 8.80 13.62 16.84
C THR A 229 9.24 12.19 17.13
N VAL A 230 9.38 11.39 16.06
CA VAL A 230 9.82 10.00 16.18
C VAL A 230 11.34 9.96 16.09
N ASP A 231 11.95 9.21 17.00
CA ASP A 231 13.39 8.91 16.95
C ASP A 231 13.73 8.17 15.64
N PRO A 232 14.55 8.75 14.75
CA PRO A 232 14.96 8.11 13.51
C PRO A 232 15.72 6.80 13.70
N SER A 233 16.28 6.58 14.90
CA SER A 233 17.00 5.34 15.24
C SER A 233 16.07 4.16 15.53
N LEU A 234 14.77 4.41 15.78
CA LEU A 234 13.80 3.36 16.04
C LEU A 234 13.57 2.52 14.78
N LYS A 235 13.73 1.20 14.91
CA LYS A 235 13.53 0.23 13.81
C LYS A 235 12.47 -0.81 14.09
N GLU A 236 11.88 -0.77 15.29
CA GLU A 236 10.91 -1.76 15.76
C GLU A 236 9.58 -1.09 16.10
N VAL A 237 8.53 -1.91 16.12
CA VAL A 237 7.18 -1.49 16.50
C VAL A 237 6.71 -2.29 17.70
N MET A 238 5.95 -1.64 18.58
CA MET A 238 5.15 -2.33 19.58
C MET A 238 3.99 -3.04 18.89
N VAL A 239 3.66 -4.25 19.37
CA VAL A 239 2.62 -5.08 18.77
C VAL A 239 1.48 -5.29 19.76
N LEU A 240 0.26 -4.98 19.32
CA LEU A 240 -0.97 -5.37 19.97
C LEU A 240 -1.63 -6.51 19.19
N ARG A 241 -1.90 -7.64 19.84
CA ARG A 241 -2.64 -8.75 19.22
C ARG A 241 -4.14 -8.45 19.24
N LYS A 242 -4.61 -7.66 18.27
CA LYS A 242 -5.98 -7.13 18.21
C LYS A 242 -6.47 -7.05 16.76
N GLY A 243 -7.79 -7.12 16.59
CA GLY A 243 -8.44 -7.14 15.30
C GLY A 243 -8.68 -8.56 14.79
N HIS A 244 -9.07 -8.67 13.52
CA HIS A 244 -9.33 -9.93 12.86
C HIS A 244 -8.91 -9.84 11.39
N SER A 245 -8.55 -10.98 10.80
CA SER A 245 -8.32 -11.05 9.36
C SER A 245 -9.63 -10.83 8.61
N VAL A 246 -9.59 -10.03 7.55
CA VAL A 246 -10.71 -9.79 6.65
C VAL A 246 -10.43 -10.48 5.31
N PRO A 247 -11.40 -11.23 4.74
CA PRO A 247 -11.23 -11.83 3.42
C PRO A 247 -10.97 -10.78 2.33
N LEU A 248 -10.11 -11.11 1.37
CA LEU A 248 -9.67 -10.16 0.32
C LEU A 248 -10.85 -9.66 -0.51
N GLU A 249 -11.83 -10.52 -0.79
CA GLU A 249 -13.06 -10.23 -1.53
C GLU A 249 -14.01 -9.25 -0.82
N SER A 250 -13.78 -9.00 0.47
CA SER A 250 -14.57 -8.06 1.27
C SER A 250 -13.88 -6.70 1.40
N ILE A 251 -12.60 -6.59 1.01
CA ILE A 251 -11.82 -5.36 1.10
C ILE A 251 -12.40 -4.31 0.15
N LEU A 252 -12.52 -3.09 0.67
CA LEU A 252 -13.15 -1.97 0.01
C LEU A 252 -12.13 -0.86 -0.26
N GLU A 253 -12.23 -0.28 -1.45
CA GLU A 253 -11.63 1.01 -1.78
C GLU A 253 -12.74 2.05 -1.96
N ILE A 254 -12.51 3.25 -1.46
CA ILE A 254 -13.44 4.38 -1.51
C ILE A 254 -12.81 5.50 -2.32
N LYS A 255 -13.58 6.07 -3.25
CA LYS A 255 -13.19 7.26 -4.01
C LYS A 255 -14.31 8.27 -4.01
N THR A 256 -13.98 9.50 -3.61
CA THR A 256 -14.90 10.63 -3.67
C THR A 256 -14.65 11.49 -4.90
N ARG A 257 -15.70 12.01 -5.53
CA ARG A 257 -15.60 12.93 -6.67
C ARG A 257 -16.71 13.97 -6.63
N ALA A 258 -16.45 15.17 -7.13
CA ALA A 258 -17.52 16.12 -7.39
C ALA A 258 -18.46 15.55 -8.47
N ASN A 259 -19.77 15.75 -8.34
CA ASN A 259 -20.78 15.21 -9.26
C ASN A 259 -20.70 15.77 -10.69
N VAL A 260 -20.06 16.92 -10.86
CA VAL A 260 -19.76 17.52 -12.17
C VAL A 260 -18.55 16.89 -12.86
N GLY A 261 -17.78 16.05 -12.16
CA GLY A 261 -16.63 15.34 -12.72
C GLY A 261 -16.93 13.88 -13.00
N SER A 262 -16.21 13.29 -13.95
CA SER A 262 -16.16 11.84 -14.10
C SER A 262 -15.12 11.20 -13.19
N LEU A 263 -15.37 9.96 -12.81
CA LEU A 263 -14.42 9.05 -12.20
C LEU A 263 -14.48 7.74 -12.98
N GLU A 264 -13.67 7.67 -14.03
CA GLU A 264 -13.62 6.53 -14.92
C GLU A 264 -12.95 5.36 -14.23
N PHE A 265 -13.35 4.14 -14.58
CA PHE A 265 -12.74 2.94 -13.98
C PHE A 265 -11.23 2.89 -14.23
N ASN A 266 -10.78 3.33 -15.41
CA ASN A 266 -9.36 3.39 -15.76
C ASN A 266 -8.52 4.27 -14.82
N ASP A 267 -9.11 5.28 -14.17
CA ASP A 267 -8.42 6.15 -13.22
C ASP A 267 -8.07 5.43 -11.90
N VAL A 268 -8.79 4.35 -11.58
CA VAL A 268 -8.66 3.60 -10.31
C VAL A 268 -8.17 2.18 -10.52
N ALA A 269 -8.34 1.63 -11.72
CA ALA A 269 -8.00 0.25 -12.06
C ALA A 269 -6.54 -0.13 -11.73
N PRO A 270 -5.51 0.69 -12.02
CA PRO A 270 -4.13 0.37 -11.61
C PRO A 270 -3.99 0.09 -10.12
N GLN A 271 -4.67 0.87 -9.29
CA GLN A 271 -4.59 0.74 -7.84
C GLN A 271 -5.32 -0.51 -7.35
N LEU A 272 -6.50 -0.78 -7.90
CA LEU A 272 -7.28 -1.96 -7.59
C LEU A 272 -6.59 -3.23 -8.06
N TRP A 273 -5.99 -3.21 -9.25
CA TRP A 273 -5.26 -4.33 -9.85
C TRP A 273 -4.05 -4.72 -9.00
N VAL A 274 -3.21 -3.77 -8.58
CA VAL A 274 -2.03 -4.10 -7.75
C VAL A 274 -2.43 -4.70 -6.39
N SER A 275 -3.54 -4.24 -5.80
CA SER A 275 -4.03 -4.74 -4.50
C SER A 275 -4.98 -5.93 -4.61
N GLN A 276 -5.42 -6.28 -5.83
CA GLN A 276 -6.48 -7.26 -6.10
C GLN A 276 -7.78 -6.93 -5.32
N THR A 277 -8.08 -5.65 -5.16
CA THR A 277 -9.28 -5.16 -4.47
C THR A 277 -10.45 -5.10 -5.45
N THR A 278 -11.54 -5.81 -5.16
CA THR A 278 -12.68 -5.95 -6.08
C THR A 278 -13.94 -5.21 -5.65
N LYS A 279 -13.98 -4.66 -4.42
CA LYS A 279 -15.07 -3.78 -3.99
C LYS A 279 -14.64 -2.33 -4.10
N LEU A 280 -15.44 -1.54 -4.81
CA LEU A 280 -15.23 -0.12 -5.01
C LEU A 280 -16.47 0.66 -4.61
N VAL A 281 -16.30 1.75 -3.87
CA VAL A 281 -17.33 2.76 -3.68
C VAL A 281 -16.91 4.04 -4.41
N ARG A 282 -17.73 4.49 -5.36
CA ARG A 282 -17.60 5.81 -6.00
C ARG A 282 -18.64 6.75 -5.43
N ALA A 283 -18.21 7.62 -4.54
CA ALA A 283 -19.06 8.55 -3.83
C ALA A 283 -19.04 9.94 -4.48
N PHE A 284 -20.11 10.26 -5.21
CA PHE A 284 -20.25 11.56 -5.85
C PHE A 284 -20.89 12.57 -4.90
N HIS A 285 -20.47 13.83 -4.95
CA HIS A 285 -21.00 14.88 -4.08
C HIS A 285 -21.24 16.22 -4.78
N ALA A 286 -22.20 16.98 -4.26
CA ALA A 286 -22.36 18.41 -4.50
C ALA A 286 -21.94 19.19 -3.24
N GLN A 287 -20.72 19.74 -3.25
CA GLN A 287 -20.16 20.55 -2.14
C GLN A 287 -20.27 19.90 -0.74
N GLY A 288 -19.91 18.61 -0.61
CA GLY A 288 -19.94 17.86 0.64
C GLY A 288 -21.26 17.15 0.93
N SER A 289 -22.32 17.39 0.15
CA SER A 289 -23.53 16.57 0.18
C SER A 289 -23.38 15.41 -0.80
N PHE A 290 -23.26 14.19 -0.28
CA PHE A 290 -23.02 12.99 -1.07
C PHE A 290 -24.34 12.37 -1.54
N PHE A 291 -24.36 11.92 -2.79
CA PHE A 291 -25.40 11.01 -3.26
C PHE A 291 -25.19 9.65 -2.62
N LYS A 292 -26.28 8.89 -2.39
CA LYS A 292 -26.22 7.57 -1.77
C LYS A 292 -25.24 6.67 -2.54
N PRO A 293 -24.07 6.36 -1.97
CA PRO A 293 -23.05 5.58 -2.64
C PRO A 293 -23.43 4.10 -2.62
N GLN A 294 -23.00 3.36 -3.64
CA GLN A 294 -23.17 1.91 -3.72
C GLN A 294 -21.82 1.22 -3.64
N VAL A 295 -21.82 0.02 -3.05
CA VAL A 295 -20.68 -0.89 -3.14
C VAL A 295 -20.77 -1.61 -4.47
N GLU A 296 -19.79 -1.39 -5.33
CA GLU A 296 -19.69 -1.98 -6.65
C GLU A 296 -18.75 -3.18 -6.60
N ASP A 297 -19.14 -4.30 -7.21
CA ASP A 297 -18.23 -5.39 -7.51
C ASP A 297 -17.62 -5.17 -8.88
N VAL A 298 -16.36 -4.77 -8.91
CA VAL A 298 -15.64 -4.41 -10.14
C VAL A 298 -14.75 -5.54 -10.65
N SER A 299 -14.96 -6.79 -10.18
CA SER A 299 -14.14 -7.95 -10.56
C SER A 299 -14.09 -8.16 -12.07
N ALA A 300 -15.21 -8.01 -12.77
CA ALA A 300 -15.29 -8.17 -14.23
C ALA A 300 -14.54 -7.05 -14.96
N GLN A 301 -14.77 -5.80 -14.55
CA GLN A 301 -14.10 -4.62 -15.13
C GLN A 301 -12.58 -4.67 -14.91
N LEU A 302 -12.14 -5.16 -13.75
CA LEU A 302 -10.71 -5.30 -13.45
C LEU A 302 -10.04 -6.35 -14.34
N LYS A 303 -10.74 -7.45 -14.64
CA LYS A 303 -10.26 -8.47 -15.59
C LYS A 303 -10.20 -7.94 -17.01
N GLU A 304 -11.22 -7.20 -17.44
CA GLU A 304 -11.26 -6.54 -18.75
C GLU A 304 -10.10 -5.54 -18.88
N TRP A 305 -9.90 -4.69 -17.88
CA TRP A 305 -8.76 -3.77 -17.85
C TRP A 305 -7.40 -4.46 -17.92
N GLU A 306 -7.23 -5.60 -17.24
CA GLU A 306 -5.99 -6.40 -17.33
C GLU A 306 -5.76 -6.94 -18.75
N LEU A 307 -6.83 -7.37 -19.44
CA LEU A 307 -6.77 -7.83 -20.84
C LEU A 307 -6.41 -6.69 -21.79
N ASP A 308 -7.02 -5.52 -21.61
CA ASP A 308 -6.79 -4.36 -22.46
C ASP A 308 -5.42 -3.73 -22.23
N SER A 309 -4.85 -3.91 -21.03
CA SER A 309 -3.55 -3.35 -20.64
C SER A 309 -2.37 -4.31 -20.83
N GLN A 310 -2.54 -5.42 -21.57
CA GLN A 310 -1.50 -6.47 -21.66
C GLN A 310 -0.14 -5.96 -22.16
N GLU A 311 -0.10 -5.03 -23.11
CA GLU A 311 1.17 -4.46 -23.60
C GLU A 311 1.89 -3.70 -22.48
N ASP A 312 1.18 -2.83 -21.77
CA ASP A 312 1.69 -2.05 -20.64
C ASP A 312 2.15 -2.95 -19.49
N LEU A 313 1.39 -4.00 -19.18
CA LEU A 313 1.70 -4.95 -18.11
C LEU A 313 2.90 -5.84 -18.46
N LYS A 314 3.08 -6.22 -19.73
CA LYS A 314 4.29 -6.91 -20.20
C LYS A 314 5.53 -6.03 -20.07
N MET A 315 5.42 -4.75 -20.45
CA MET A 315 6.49 -3.77 -20.22
C MET A 315 6.80 -3.61 -18.73
N LEU A 316 5.80 -3.71 -17.84
CA LEU A 316 6.01 -3.69 -16.39
C LEU A 316 6.82 -4.89 -15.90
N GLY A 317 6.51 -6.08 -16.39
CA GLY A 317 7.33 -7.29 -16.14
C GLY A 317 8.77 -7.08 -16.57
N ALA A 318 8.99 -6.69 -17.83
CA ALA A 318 10.32 -6.45 -18.39
C ALA A 318 11.11 -5.36 -17.65
N LEU A 319 10.45 -4.29 -17.21
CA LEU A 319 11.05 -3.23 -16.41
C LEU A 319 11.55 -3.76 -15.06
N ILE A 320 10.76 -4.59 -14.38
CA ILE A 320 11.13 -5.17 -13.09
C ILE A 320 12.35 -6.09 -13.25
N ASP A 321 12.38 -6.94 -14.28
CA ASP A 321 13.56 -7.76 -14.58
C ASP A 321 14.81 -6.94 -14.89
N LYS A 322 14.63 -5.83 -15.64
CA LYS A 322 15.72 -4.92 -15.95
C LYS A 322 16.27 -4.27 -14.68
N ILE A 323 15.39 -3.84 -13.76
CA ILE A 323 15.80 -3.31 -12.45
C ILE A 323 16.58 -4.37 -11.67
N ILE A 324 16.07 -5.60 -11.57
CA ILE A 324 16.76 -6.72 -10.88
C ILE A 324 18.15 -6.93 -11.50
N THR A 325 18.23 -7.01 -12.82
CA THR A 325 19.49 -7.24 -13.56
C THR A 325 20.51 -6.13 -13.30
N VAL A 326 20.07 -4.86 -13.34
CA VAL A 326 20.95 -3.71 -13.10
C VAL A 326 21.45 -3.69 -11.66
N VAL A 327 20.58 -3.92 -10.68
CA VAL A 327 20.96 -3.92 -9.25
C VAL A 327 21.91 -5.08 -8.95
N LYS A 328 21.64 -6.27 -9.49
CA LYS A 328 22.50 -7.45 -9.34
C LYS A 328 23.87 -7.27 -10.01
N GLY A 329 23.91 -6.63 -11.18
CA GLY A 329 25.15 -6.38 -11.91
C GLY A 329 26.00 -5.24 -11.35
N CYS A 330 25.52 -4.46 -10.38
CA CYS A 330 26.33 -3.43 -9.75
C CYS A 330 27.21 -4.02 -8.64
N GLU A 331 28.38 -4.55 -9.01
CA GLU A 331 29.40 -5.07 -8.07
C GLU A 331 29.77 -4.04 -7.00
N SER A 332 29.76 -2.77 -7.38
CA SER A 332 30.19 -1.67 -6.53
C SER A 332 29.08 -1.13 -5.59
N CYS A 333 27.86 -1.66 -5.67
CA CYS A 333 26.70 -1.14 -4.95
C CYS A 333 26.20 -2.04 -3.81
N ASP A 334 26.82 -3.20 -3.56
CA ASP A 334 26.39 -4.17 -2.53
C ASP A 334 24.87 -4.46 -2.58
N GLY A 335 24.34 -4.64 -3.81
CA GLY A 335 22.92 -4.89 -4.04
C GLY A 335 21.97 -3.70 -3.75
N ARG A 336 22.47 -2.49 -3.48
CA ARG A 336 21.65 -1.32 -3.13
C ARG A 336 21.64 -0.25 -4.22
N GLY A 337 20.53 0.47 -4.35
CA GLY A 337 20.43 1.55 -5.34
C GLY A 337 19.27 2.50 -5.08
N ILE A 338 19.28 3.60 -5.83
CA ILE A 338 18.18 4.56 -5.87
C ILE A 338 17.68 4.63 -7.32
N LEU A 339 16.42 4.29 -7.52
CA LEU A 339 15.71 4.49 -8.78
C LEU A 339 15.00 5.84 -8.74
N ARG A 340 15.31 6.72 -9.70
CA ARG A 340 14.67 8.03 -9.85
C ARG A 340 14.03 8.14 -11.23
N TYR A 341 12.77 8.57 -11.27
CA TYR A 341 12.14 8.98 -12.52
C TYR A 341 12.50 10.43 -12.84
N ASP A 342 13.12 10.64 -14.00
CA ASP A 342 13.40 11.96 -14.53
C ASP A 342 12.38 12.31 -15.61
N VAL A 343 11.51 13.26 -15.28
CA VAL A 343 10.43 13.72 -16.16
C VAL A 343 10.99 14.45 -17.38
N ALA A 344 12.10 15.16 -17.25
CA ALA A 344 12.66 15.96 -18.35
C ALA A 344 13.19 15.06 -19.48
N THR A 345 13.80 13.93 -19.11
CA THR A 345 14.33 12.95 -20.08
C THR A 345 13.36 11.80 -20.36
N GLY A 346 12.27 11.68 -19.60
CA GLY A 346 11.33 10.56 -19.70
C GLY A 346 11.97 9.22 -19.38
N SER A 347 12.96 9.19 -18.48
CA SER A 347 13.80 8.03 -18.22
C SER A 347 13.85 7.65 -16.74
N LEU A 348 14.13 6.37 -16.47
CA LEU A 348 14.42 5.87 -15.13
C LEU A 348 15.94 5.78 -14.95
N ILE A 349 16.45 6.38 -13.88
CA ILE A 349 17.87 6.42 -13.56
C ILE A 349 18.11 5.61 -12.29
N ILE A 350 18.98 4.61 -12.36
CA ILE A 350 19.47 3.85 -11.20
C ILE A 350 20.88 4.35 -10.85
N SER A 351 21.03 4.91 -9.66
CA SER A 351 22.31 5.30 -9.06
C SER A 351 22.61 4.45 -7.82
N ARG A 352 23.86 4.50 -7.36
CA ARG A 352 24.23 3.91 -6.06
C ARG A 352 23.44 4.60 -4.94
N ASP A 353 23.05 3.84 -3.93
CA ASP A 353 22.60 4.43 -2.66
C ASP A 353 23.84 4.83 -1.84
N GLU A 354 24.08 6.12 -1.68
CA GLU A 354 25.15 6.65 -0.83
C GLU A 354 24.78 6.64 0.65
N GLY A 355 23.53 6.31 0.98
CA GLY A 355 23.05 6.15 2.34
C GLY A 355 23.50 4.83 2.97
N ASN A 356 23.76 4.87 4.29
CA ASN A 356 24.08 3.68 5.09
C ASN A 356 22.83 3.01 5.70
N GLU A 357 21.65 3.58 5.51
CA GLU A 357 20.41 3.04 6.07
C GLU A 357 19.96 1.81 5.27
N ARG A 358 19.59 0.74 5.97
CA ARG A 358 19.00 -0.47 5.40
C ARG A 358 17.48 -0.40 5.47
N MET A 359 16.76 -1.09 4.58
CA MET A 359 15.29 -1.07 4.59
C MET A 359 14.67 -1.82 5.78
N LEU A 360 15.37 -2.82 6.31
CA LEU A 360 14.88 -3.69 7.38
C LEU A 360 15.80 -3.62 8.62
N PRO A 361 15.31 -4.04 9.80
CA PRO A 361 16.17 -4.35 10.95
C PRO A 361 17.09 -5.54 10.63
N GLU A 362 18.26 -5.63 11.26
CA GLU A 362 19.29 -6.63 10.91
C GLU A 362 18.77 -8.08 11.08
N ASP A 363 17.96 -8.32 12.11
CA ASP A 363 17.37 -9.63 12.37
C ASP A 363 16.48 -10.13 11.23
N TRP A 364 15.89 -9.23 10.44
CA TRP A 364 15.07 -9.61 9.30
C TRP A 364 15.88 -10.08 8.10
N TYR A 365 17.07 -9.51 7.88
CA TYR A 365 17.97 -9.99 6.82
C TYR A 365 18.42 -11.42 7.08
N SER A 366 18.54 -11.83 8.35
CA SER A 366 18.90 -13.20 8.70
C SER A 366 17.90 -14.25 8.19
N LYS A 367 16.66 -13.86 7.85
CA LYS A 367 15.69 -14.78 7.23
C LYS A 367 16.07 -15.21 5.81
N TRP A 368 16.98 -14.50 5.16
CA TRP A 368 17.57 -14.90 3.88
C TRP A 368 18.89 -15.68 4.05
N ASP A 369 19.43 -15.77 5.27
CA ASP A 369 20.62 -16.56 5.57
C ASP A 369 20.24 -18.00 5.92
N GLU A 370 20.41 -18.94 4.97
CA GLU A 370 20.21 -20.39 5.19
C GLU A 370 20.98 -20.95 6.42
N LYS A 371 22.09 -20.31 6.80
CA LYS A 371 22.96 -20.74 7.91
C LYS A 371 22.49 -20.33 9.31
N LYS A 372 21.59 -19.34 9.46
CA LYS A 372 21.17 -18.80 10.77
C LYS A 372 19.73 -19.15 11.16
N TRP A 373 18.87 -19.52 10.21
CA TRP A 373 17.46 -19.83 10.48
C TRP A 373 17.26 -20.96 11.52
N TRP A 374 18.18 -21.91 11.61
CA TRP A 374 18.13 -23.00 12.60
C TRP A 374 18.70 -22.65 13.99
N ARG A 375 19.25 -21.43 14.18
CA ARG A 375 19.89 -20.99 15.43
C ARG A 375 19.24 -19.77 16.09
N ALA A 376 17.95 -19.50 15.85
CA ALA A 376 17.24 -18.50 16.64
C ALA A 376 16.87 -19.09 18.02
N PRO A 377 17.34 -18.52 19.15
CA PRO A 377 17.09 -19.04 20.49
C PRO A 377 15.78 -18.49 21.04
N TRP A 378 14.64 -18.96 20.54
CA TRP A 378 13.34 -18.66 21.15
C TRP A 378 12.44 -19.89 21.10
N CYS A 379 12.90 -20.96 21.75
CA CYS A 379 12.09 -22.10 22.19
C CYS A 379 12.63 -22.57 23.54
N THR A 380 12.43 -21.76 24.57
CA THR A 380 12.38 -22.23 25.96
C THR A 380 11.46 -21.28 26.69
N TRP A 381 10.25 -21.73 27.02
CA TRP A 381 9.70 -21.76 28.38
C TRP A 381 8.52 -22.75 28.37
N PHE A 382 8.41 -23.48 29.49
CA PHE A 382 7.56 -24.64 29.77
C PHE A 382 6.07 -24.46 29.48
#